data_AF-A0A2W6X1E4-F1
#
_entry.id   AF-A0A2W6X1E4-F1
#
_cell.length_a   1.000
_cell.length_b   1.000
_cell.length_c   1.000
_cell.angle_alpha   90.00
_cell.angle_beta   90.00
_cell.angle_gamma   90.00
#
_symmetry.space_group_name_H-M   'P 1'
#
loop_
_entity.id
_entity.type
_entity.pdbx_description
1 polymer ?
#
loop_
_entity_poly.entity_id
_entity_poly.type
_entity_poly.pdbx_seq_one_letter_code
_entity_poly.pdbx_strand_id
1 'polypeptide(L)'
;MAGALAACGGGGDDAASSGSSAAAQGSVTIPTPTPSPTPTPASSTTDTGTGTGTGTGTGTASTSEERLVLSDNMLYAPGDYFAYPAPWCTAYDSSLIIGDNIVDTISLLRSTFPNDVIISAMAPDHYPTAKGCGVYGYHYVAFGNYLSANTAATMQPRRIRDLTTLSLTFDMTLSGNGEYNILTESFVTAAAKDFSTKLEIGFLNHAAPPTLSYARTGTAIGTYVDPAGRSWTVTKADAFVIFLHEGGTDLLSGTLDIKDAFAFLVARGVLTGEEWFNGVTTGLEPVKGSGVATIRQWNVAYN
;
A
#
# COMPACT_ATOMS: atom_id res chain seq x y z
N MET A 1 -10.11 3.09 14.06
CA MET A 1 -11.04 3.07 12.92
C MET A 1 -10.23 2.80 11.67
N ALA A 2 -10.19 1.55 11.23
CA ALA A 2 -9.97 1.24 9.82
C ALA A 2 -11.22 0.45 9.44
N GLY A 3 -12.08 1.03 8.62
CA GLY A 3 -13.02 0.20 7.88
C GLY A 3 -12.17 -0.48 6.83
N ALA A 4 -11.58 -1.64 7.16
CA ALA A 4 -11.15 -2.55 6.10
C ALA A 4 -12.44 -2.84 5.34
N LEU A 5 -12.53 -2.34 4.09
CA LEU A 5 -13.60 -2.74 3.20
C LEU A 5 -13.35 -4.21 2.92
N ALA A 6 -14.00 -5.06 3.71
CA ALA A 6 -14.17 -6.48 3.47
C ALA A 6 -14.99 -6.65 2.21
N ALA A 7 -14.37 -6.44 1.06
CA ALA A 7 -15.02 -6.52 -0.22
C ALA A 7 -14.18 -7.38 -1.17
N CYS A 8 -14.00 -8.65 -0.79
CA CYS A 8 -13.95 -9.72 -1.78
C CYS A 8 -14.91 -10.80 -1.26
N GLY A 9 -16.17 -10.74 -1.69
CA GLY A 9 -17.23 -11.66 -1.27
C GLY A 9 -18.08 -12.12 -2.44
N GLY A 10 -17.45 -12.39 -3.59
CA GLY A 10 -18.10 -12.91 -4.78
C GLY A 10 -17.85 -14.40 -4.96
N GLY A 11 -18.36 -15.23 -4.04
CA GLY A 11 -18.38 -16.68 -4.20
C GLY A 11 -19.55 -17.08 -5.10
N GLY A 12 -19.30 -17.29 -6.38
CA GLY A 12 -20.20 -18.04 -7.25
C GLY A 12 -19.72 -19.47 -7.32
N ASP A 13 -20.51 -20.40 -6.78
CA ASP A 13 -20.90 -21.63 -7.46
C ASP A 13 -22.12 -22.25 -6.74
N ASP A 14 -23.10 -22.62 -7.57
CA ASP A 14 -24.34 -23.37 -7.33
C ASP A 14 -25.55 -22.72 -6.64
N ALA A 15 -26.68 -22.88 -7.34
CA ALA A 15 -27.99 -22.33 -7.07
C ALA A 15 -28.71 -22.97 -5.87
N ALA A 16 -29.17 -22.13 -4.95
CA ALA A 16 -30.48 -22.26 -4.30
C ALA A 16 -30.85 -20.95 -3.59
N SER A 17 -32.01 -20.38 -3.93
CA SER A 17 -32.53 -19.15 -3.34
C SER A 17 -32.81 -19.30 -1.84
N SER A 18 -32.26 -18.41 -1.02
CA SER A 18 -32.92 -17.95 0.21
C SER A 18 -32.37 -16.58 0.61
N GLY A 19 -33.28 -15.68 1.02
CA GLY A 19 -33.00 -14.26 1.23
C GLY A 19 -31.97 -14.00 2.32
N SER A 20 -30.96 -13.18 2.00
CA SER A 20 -29.99 -12.69 2.96
C SER A 20 -30.42 -11.31 3.48
N SER A 21 -30.75 -11.26 4.77
CA SER A 21 -30.85 -10.02 5.52
C SER A 21 -29.44 -9.54 5.87
N ALA A 22 -29.05 -8.37 5.37
CA ALA A 22 -27.82 -7.70 5.75
C ALA A 22 -27.84 -7.37 7.26
N ALA A 23 -27.14 -8.18 8.06
CA ALA A 23 -26.93 -7.91 9.47
C ALA A 23 -25.94 -6.74 9.60
N ALA A 24 -26.34 -5.70 10.34
CA ALA A 24 -25.47 -4.59 10.68
C ALA A 24 -24.23 -5.09 11.44
N GLN A 25 -23.05 -4.94 10.86
CA GLN A 25 -21.79 -5.29 11.50
C GLN A 25 -21.44 -4.25 12.56
N GLY A 26 -21.16 -4.70 13.78
CA GLY A 26 -20.70 -3.86 14.88
C GLY A 26 -19.32 -3.26 14.60
N SER A 27 -19.11 -2.02 15.01
CA SER A 27 -17.82 -1.32 14.85
C SER A 27 -16.74 -1.98 15.73
N VAL A 28 -15.77 -2.66 15.10
CA VAL A 28 -14.57 -3.16 15.79
C VAL A 28 -13.55 -2.03 15.89
N THR A 29 -13.02 -1.78 17.09
CA THR A 29 -12.01 -0.75 17.33
C THR A 29 -10.62 -1.36 17.21
N ILE A 30 -9.93 -1.12 16.09
CA ILE A 30 -8.52 -1.51 15.93
C ILE A 30 -7.65 -0.62 16.84
N PRO A 31 -6.73 -1.19 17.63
CA PRO A 31 -5.83 -0.43 18.49
C PRO A 31 -4.94 0.50 17.65
N THR A 32 -4.84 1.77 18.06
CA THR A 32 -3.90 2.72 17.48
C THR A 32 -2.46 2.21 17.71
N PRO A 33 -1.61 2.13 16.67
CA PRO A 33 -0.24 1.69 16.84
C PRO A 33 0.48 2.58 17.85
N THR A 34 1.17 1.95 18.80
CA THR A 34 2.03 2.69 19.73
C THR A 34 3.21 3.25 18.94
N PRO A 35 3.50 4.56 19.03
CA PRO A 35 4.61 5.15 18.30
C PRO A 35 5.93 4.45 18.68
N SER A 36 6.64 3.94 17.67
CA SER A 36 7.98 3.38 17.86
C SER A 36 8.96 4.51 18.22
N PRO A 37 9.92 4.30 19.15
CA PRO A 37 10.89 5.33 19.48
C PRO A 37 11.67 5.78 18.25
N THR A 38 11.78 7.10 18.05
CA THR A 38 12.62 7.67 17.00
C THR A 38 14.06 7.16 17.15
N PRO A 39 14.66 6.51 16.14
CA PRO A 39 16.03 6.04 16.25
C PRO A 39 16.95 7.24 16.47
N THR A 40 17.71 7.21 17.58
CA THR A 40 18.74 8.21 17.85
C THR A 40 19.84 8.04 16.81
N PRO A 41 20.29 9.11 16.12
CA PRO A 41 21.42 9.03 15.20
C PRO A 41 22.63 8.45 15.91
N ALA A 42 23.25 7.43 15.33
CA ALA A 42 24.50 6.87 15.86
C ALA A 42 25.57 7.97 15.89
N SER A 43 26.05 8.33 17.09
CA SER A 43 27.17 9.26 17.24
C SER A 43 28.42 8.66 16.61
N SER A 44 28.94 9.28 15.56
CA SER A 44 30.24 8.93 14.99
C SER A 44 31.33 9.35 15.97
N THR A 45 31.96 8.38 16.63
CA THR A 45 33.20 8.62 17.38
C THR A 45 34.30 8.92 16.38
N THR A 46 34.75 10.18 16.37
CA THR A 46 35.92 10.61 15.60
C THR A 46 37.16 10.23 16.41
N ASP A 47 37.86 9.18 15.97
CA ASP A 47 39.14 8.77 16.55
C ASP A 47 40.27 9.62 15.97
N THR A 48 40.80 10.55 16.77
CA THR A 48 41.98 11.36 16.43
C THR A 48 43.25 10.62 16.84
N GLY A 49 43.65 9.64 16.03
CA GLY A 49 44.95 8.98 16.11
C GLY A 49 45.99 9.64 15.21
N THR A 50 46.92 10.40 15.78
CA THR A 50 48.14 10.88 15.12
C THR A 50 49.12 9.72 14.91
N GLY A 51 49.17 9.19 13.69
CA GLY A 51 50.15 8.18 13.27
C GLY A 51 50.72 8.49 11.88
N THR A 52 51.97 8.95 11.83
CA THR A 52 52.76 9.09 10.60
C THR A 52 53.20 7.71 10.12
N GLY A 53 52.41 7.13 9.20
CA GLY A 53 52.74 5.87 8.53
C GLY A 53 52.45 5.96 7.04
N THR A 54 53.50 6.10 6.23
CA THR A 54 53.48 5.95 4.77
C THR A 54 53.18 4.50 4.42
N GLY A 55 51.92 4.21 4.12
CA GLY A 55 51.43 2.92 3.64
C GLY A 55 50.35 3.12 2.60
N THR A 56 50.74 3.14 1.33
CA THR A 56 49.87 3.14 0.15
C THR A 56 49.04 1.85 0.09
N GLY A 57 47.74 1.98 0.37
CA GLY A 57 46.78 0.89 0.30
C GLY A 57 45.39 1.35 0.70
N THR A 58 44.83 2.34 0.00
CA THR A 58 43.46 2.81 0.20
C THR A 58 42.47 1.82 -0.40
N GLY A 59 42.35 0.65 0.23
CA GLY A 59 41.21 -0.24 0.04
C GLY A 59 40.05 0.31 0.86
N THR A 60 39.15 1.06 0.23
CA THR A 60 37.90 1.47 0.85
C THR A 60 37.08 0.19 1.09
N ALA A 61 37.10 -0.32 2.31
CA ALA A 61 36.27 -1.45 2.69
C ALA A 61 34.80 -1.03 2.52
N SER A 62 34.15 -1.59 1.50
CA SER A 62 32.71 -1.44 1.32
C SER A 62 32.03 -2.18 2.46
N THR A 63 31.57 -1.45 3.48
CA THR A 63 30.67 -2.02 4.49
C THR A 63 29.31 -2.15 3.82
N SER A 64 28.91 -3.38 3.48
CA SER A 64 27.54 -3.64 3.05
C SER A 64 26.59 -3.20 4.15
N GLU A 65 25.74 -2.22 3.90
CA GLU A 65 24.71 -1.80 4.84
C GLU A 65 23.78 -2.98 5.15
N GLU A 66 23.54 -3.23 6.43
CA GLU A 66 22.61 -4.25 6.89
C GLU A 66 21.16 -3.79 6.64
N ARG A 67 20.34 -4.67 6.07
CA ARG A 67 18.91 -4.41 5.86
C ARG A 67 18.16 -4.44 7.18
N LEU A 68 17.37 -3.40 7.45
CA LEU A 68 16.37 -3.40 8.51
C LEU A 68 15.20 -4.29 8.08
N VAL A 69 14.83 -5.27 8.91
CA VAL A 69 13.63 -6.09 8.73
C VAL A 69 12.56 -5.62 9.72
N LEU A 70 11.44 -5.17 9.19
CA LEU A 70 10.25 -4.80 9.95
C LEU A 70 9.39 -6.05 10.15
N SER A 71 9.13 -6.38 11.41
CA SER A 71 8.12 -7.36 11.79
C SER A 71 6.72 -6.76 11.71
N ASP A 72 5.70 -7.60 11.82
CA ASP A 72 4.30 -7.18 11.81
C ASP A 72 3.99 -6.04 12.78
N ASN A 73 3.22 -5.08 12.28
CA ASN A 73 2.84 -3.86 12.99
C ASN A 73 4.02 -2.98 13.45
N MET A 74 5.23 -3.17 12.91
CA MET A 74 6.36 -2.28 13.14
C MET A 74 6.37 -1.13 12.13
N LEU A 75 6.25 0.10 12.62
CA LEU A 75 6.34 1.31 11.81
C LEU A 75 7.80 1.78 11.66
N TYR A 76 8.22 2.04 10.43
CA TYR A 76 9.44 2.79 10.10
C TYR A 76 9.06 4.03 9.30
N ALA A 77 9.32 5.24 9.82
CA ALA A 77 8.79 6.49 9.26
C ALA A 77 9.81 7.65 9.19
N PRO A 78 10.81 7.58 8.29
CA PRO A 78 11.73 8.71 8.07
C PRO A 78 11.10 9.80 7.17
N GLY A 79 11.00 11.01 7.70
CA GLY A 79 10.52 12.17 6.95
C GLY A 79 9.06 12.01 6.49
N ASP A 80 8.80 12.22 5.20
CA ASP A 80 7.46 12.10 4.61
C ASP A 80 7.13 10.68 4.14
N TYR A 81 8.04 9.73 4.30
CA TYR A 81 7.85 8.35 3.88
C TYR A 81 7.75 7.42 5.09
N PHE A 82 7.01 6.32 4.94
CA PHE A 82 6.99 5.26 5.94
C PHE A 82 6.71 3.89 5.34
N ALA A 83 7.02 2.83 6.10
CA ALA A 83 6.72 1.45 5.77
C ALA A 83 6.02 0.78 6.95
N TYR A 84 5.04 -0.07 6.65
CA TYR A 84 4.22 -0.73 7.66
C TYR A 84 3.71 -2.09 7.18
N PRO A 85 4.13 -3.21 7.80
CA PRO A 85 3.52 -4.51 7.56
C PRO A 85 2.20 -4.62 8.34
N ALA A 86 1.06 -4.66 7.67
CA ALA A 86 -0.27 -4.66 8.29
C ALA A 86 -1.07 -5.95 8.01
N PRO A 87 -0.87 -7.05 8.78
CA PRO A 87 -1.64 -8.29 8.67
C PRO A 87 -3.02 -8.15 9.34
N TRP A 88 -3.84 -7.19 8.89
CA TRP A 88 -5.05 -6.77 9.59
C TRP A 88 -6.15 -7.85 9.64
N CYS A 89 -6.12 -8.87 8.78
CA CYS A 89 -7.14 -9.93 8.82
C CYS A 89 -7.10 -10.74 10.12
N THR A 90 -5.96 -10.75 10.83
CA THR A 90 -5.83 -11.35 12.17
C THR A 90 -6.75 -10.72 13.22
N ALA A 91 -7.24 -9.50 12.99
CA ALA A 91 -8.24 -8.86 13.84
C ALA A 91 -9.65 -9.44 13.65
N TYR A 92 -9.92 -10.09 12.51
CA TYR A 92 -11.21 -10.68 12.16
C TYR A 92 -11.24 -12.19 12.41
N ASP A 93 -10.10 -12.86 12.29
CA ASP A 93 -9.97 -14.29 12.52
C ASP A 93 -8.78 -14.61 13.45
N SER A 94 -9.10 -14.96 14.69
CA SER A 94 -8.13 -15.35 15.72
C SER A 94 -7.38 -16.67 15.42
N SER A 95 -7.81 -17.45 14.42
CA SER A 95 -7.06 -18.64 13.96
C SER A 95 -5.88 -18.30 13.07
N LEU A 96 -5.77 -17.04 12.64
CA LEU A 96 -4.61 -16.52 11.93
C LEU A 96 -3.54 -16.09 12.95
N ILE A 97 -2.41 -16.79 12.91
CA ILE A 97 -1.29 -16.63 13.85
C ILE A 97 -0.11 -16.05 13.08
N ILE A 98 0.22 -14.80 13.41
CA ILE A 98 1.43 -14.11 12.94
C ILE A 98 2.67 -14.93 13.31
N GLY A 99 3.55 -15.15 12.33
CA GLY A 99 4.77 -15.94 12.47
C GLY A 99 4.60 -17.43 12.22
N ASP A 100 3.36 -17.91 12.03
CA ASP A 100 3.04 -19.32 11.76
C ASP A 100 2.36 -19.47 10.39
N ASN A 101 1.07 -19.16 10.31
CA ASN A 101 0.28 -19.30 9.08
C ASN A 101 0.10 -17.99 8.31
N ILE A 102 0.51 -16.87 8.91
CA ILE A 102 0.74 -15.59 8.24
C ILE A 102 2.14 -15.12 8.59
N VAL A 103 2.99 -14.88 7.59
CA VAL A 103 4.35 -14.35 7.80
C VAL A 103 4.62 -13.26 6.79
N ASP A 104 4.63 -12.03 7.30
CA ASP A 104 4.84 -10.86 6.47
C ASP A 104 6.06 -10.08 6.95
N THR A 105 6.89 -9.63 6.00
CA THR A 105 8.07 -8.84 6.31
C THR A 105 8.25 -7.71 5.31
N ILE A 106 8.75 -6.58 5.81
CA ILE A 106 9.32 -5.53 4.97
C ILE A 106 10.80 -5.42 5.31
N SER A 107 11.66 -5.69 4.33
CA SER A 107 13.11 -5.52 4.45
C SER A 107 13.55 -4.30 3.64
N LEU A 108 14.30 -3.38 4.25
CA LEU A 108 14.71 -2.11 3.65
C LEU A 108 16.14 -1.71 4.00
N LEU A 109 16.76 -0.90 3.15
CA LEU A 109 18.01 -0.18 3.47
C LEU A 109 17.66 1.23 3.94
N ARG A 110 18.25 1.70 5.04
CA ARG A 110 17.91 3.02 5.57
C ARG A 110 18.44 4.12 4.65
N SER A 111 19.59 3.91 4.02
CA SER A 111 20.23 4.90 3.16
C SER A 111 19.51 5.17 1.84
N THR A 112 18.75 4.19 1.31
CA THR A 112 18.05 4.32 0.02
C THR A 112 16.53 4.40 0.15
N PHE A 113 15.97 4.18 1.34
CA PHE A 113 14.53 4.28 1.59
C PHE A 113 13.96 5.62 1.08
N PRO A 114 12.85 5.61 0.31
CA PRO A 114 11.90 4.50 0.13
C PRO A 114 12.18 3.53 -1.03
N ASN A 115 13.39 3.57 -1.60
CA ASN A 115 13.83 2.62 -2.62
C ASN A 115 14.44 1.35 -2.01
N ASP A 116 14.71 0.36 -2.87
CA ASP A 116 15.26 -0.94 -2.49
C ASP A 116 14.49 -1.63 -1.35
N VAL A 117 13.17 -1.58 -1.38
CA VAL A 117 12.30 -2.23 -0.40
C VAL A 117 11.91 -3.62 -0.90
N ILE A 118 11.97 -4.62 -0.03
CA ILE A 118 11.45 -5.96 -0.30
C ILE A 118 10.27 -6.18 0.63
N ILE A 119 9.10 -6.44 0.06
CA ILE A 119 7.90 -6.81 0.78
C ILE A 119 7.66 -8.29 0.49
N SER A 120 7.63 -9.13 1.52
CA SER A 120 7.30 -10.55 1.39
C SER A 120 6.08 -10.88 2.23
N ALA A 121 5.21 -11.73 1.71
CA ALA A 121 4.08 -12.27 2.44
C ALA A 121 3.95 -13.77 2.21
N MET A 122 3.52 -14.47 3.25
CA MET A 122 3.05 -15.84 3.19
C MET A 122 1.69 -15.88 3.87
N ALA A 123 0.68 -16.32 3.13
CA ALA A 123 -0.68 -16.51 3.61
C ALA A 123 -1.08 -17.99 3.53
N PRO A 124 -2.13 -18.40 4.26
CA PRO A 124 -2.70 -19.74 4.15
C PRO A 124 -3.10 -20.08 2.71
N ASP A 125 -3.09 -21.37 2.37
CA ASP A 125 -3.51 -21.85 1.04
C ASP A 125 -5.03 -21.99 0.93
N HIS A 126 -5.76 -20.93 1.28
CA HIS A 126 -7.19 -20.79 1.09
C HIS A 126 -7.57 -19.31 1.05
N TYR A 127 -8.71 -18.99 0.42
CA TYR A 127 -9.14 -17.61 0.29
C TYR A 127 -9.58 -17.00 1.64
N PRO A 128 -9.21 -15.74 1.91
CA PRO A 128 -9.53 -15.03 3.15
C PRO A 128 -11.03 -14.70 3.27
N THR A 129 -11.77 -14.82 2.18
CA THR A 129 -13.21 -14.52 2.10
C THR A 129 -14.04 -15.43 3.00
N ALA A 130 -13.59 -16.67 3.21
CA ALA A 130 -14.17 -17.59 4.19
C ALA A 130 -14.05 -17.09 5.63
N LYS A 131 -13.15 -16.13 5.89
CA LYS A 131 -12.84 -15.53 7.18
C LYS A 131 -13.35 -14.09 7.30
N GLY A 132 -14.09 -13.60 6.29
CA GLY A 132 -14.64 -12.25 6.27
C GLY A 132 -13.66 -11.16 5.85
N CYS A 133 -12.48 -11.50 5.34
CA CYS A 133 -11.51 -10.55 4.81
C CYS A 133 -11.42 -10.65 3.27
N GLY A 134 -11.16 -9.54 2.59
CA GLY A 134 -10.92 -9.56 1.14
C GLY A 134 -9.52 -10.07 0.76
N VAL A 135 -8.53 -9.71 1.60
CA VAL A 135 -7.11 -10.08 1.53
C VAL A 135 -6.62 -10.33 2.98
N TYR A 136 -5.50 -11.00 3.19
CA TYR A 136 -4.99 -11.30 4.54
C TYR A 136 -4.32 -10.10 5.23
N GLY A 137 -3.91 -9.10 4.46
CA GLY A 137 -3.25 -7.90 4.96
C GLY A 137 -2.94 -6.92 3.83
N TYR A 138 -2.25 -5.84 4.18
CA TYR A 138 -1.65 -4.93 3.21
C TYR A 138 -0.31 -4.45 3.76
N HIS A 139 0.78 -4.86 3.13
CA HIS A 139 2.14 -4.50 3.55
C HIS A 139 2.69 -3.51 2.55
N TYR A 140 3.01 -2.30 3.01
CA TYR A 140 3.18 -1.19 2.09
C TYR A 140 4.29 -0.22 2.50
N VAL A 141 4.75 0.51 1.50
CA VAL A 141 5.43 1.80 1.66
C VAL A 141 4.45 2.91 1.35
N ALA A 142 4.64 4.05 2.00
CA ALA A 142 3.68 5.14 2.04
C ALA A 142 4.38 6.49 2.01
N PHE A 143 3.67 7.48 1.48
CA PHE A 143 4.04 8.89 1.45
C PHE A 143 2.93 9.71 2.09
N GLY A 144 3.30 10.65 2.96
CA GLY A 144 2.39 11.54 3.65
C GLY A 144 1.72 10.95 4.89
N ASN A 145 0.49 11.39 5.15
CA ASN A 145 -0.33 11.05 6.31
C ASN A 145 -1.37 9.96 5.97
N TYR A 146 -0.95 8.94 5.23
CA TYR A 146 -1.83 7.83 4.84
C TYR A 146 -2.39 7.08 6.06
N LEU A 147 -3.71 6.87 6.10
CA LEU A 147 -4.47 6.14 7.13
C LEU A 147 -4.03 6.37 8.58
N SER A 148 -3.75 7.61 8.98
CA SER A 148 -3.41 7.92 10.38
C SER A 148 -2.18 7.18 10.92
N ALA A 149 -1.29 6.69 10.04
CA ALA A 149 0.05 6.39 10.50
C ALA A 149 0.52 7.69 11.15
N ASN A 150 0.68 7.68 12.47
CA ASN A 150 0.99 8.84 13.30
C ASN A 150 2.46 9.17 13.06
N THR A 151 2.77 9.47 11.81
CA THR A 151 4.09 9.74 11.30
C THR A 151 4.38 11.20 11.59
N ALA A 152 5.67 11.49 11.82
CA ALA A 152 6.14 12.85 11.83
C ALA A 152 6.19 13.45 10.41
N ALA A 153 5.35 12.97 9.49
CA ALA A 153 5.31 13.44 8.11
C ALA A 153 5.01 14.94 8.11
N THR A 154 5.86 15.67 7.41
CA THR A 154 5.79 17.12 7.26
C THR A 154 4.89 17.53 6.10
N MET A 155 4.55 16.57 5.23
CA MET A 155 3.63 16.75 4.11
C MET A 155 2.31 17.39 4.56
N GLN A 156 1.98 18.53 3.96
CA GLN A 156 0.73 19.24 4.20
C GLN A 156 -0.35 18.72 3.25
N PRO A 157 -1.46 18.16 3.74
CA PRO A 157 -2.56 17.74 2.89
C PRO A 157 -3.07 18.89 2.02
N ARG A 158 -3.61 18.56 0.85
CA ARG A 158 -4.20 19.52 -0.09
C ARG A 158 -5.52 19.03 -0.62
N ARG A 159 -6.40 19.97 -0.98
CA ARG A 159 -7.59 19.63 -1.75
C ARG A 159 -7.18 19.16 -3.13
N ILE A 160 -7.92 18.20 -3.67
CA ILE A 160 -7.66 17.63 -4.99
C ILE A 160 -7.60 18.71 -6.07
N ARG A 161 -8.52 19.68 -6.04
CA ARG A 161 -8.54 20.79 -7.01
C ARG A 161 -7.33 21.72 -6.93
N ASP A 162 -6.65 21.75 -5.79
CA ASP A 162 -5.51 22.64 -5.52
C ASP A 162 -4.16 21.94 -5.78
N LEU A 163 -4.17 20.67 -6.20
CA LEU A 163 -2.98 19.94 -6.60
C LEU A 163 -2.45 20.47 -7.94
N THR A 164 -1.19 20.86 -7.96
CA THR A 164 -0.46 21.20 -9.19
C THR A 164 0.28 19.99 -9.75
N THR A 165 0.82 19.13 -8.88
CA THR A 165 1.50 17.88 -9.23
C THR A 165 1.16 16.80 -8.21
N LEU A 166 0.75 15.63 -8.70
CA LEU A 166 0.70 14.40 -7.91
C LEU A 166 0.96 13.22 -8.85
N SER A 167 2.19 12.73 -8.82
CA SER A 167 2.59 11.55 -9.61
C SER A 167 3.50 10.64 -8.82
N LEU A 168 3.51 9.37 -9.20
CA LEU A 168 4.27 8.30 -8.55
C LEU A 168 5.07 7.57 -9.61
N THR A 169 6.39 7.59 -9.50
CA THR A 169 7.29 6.80 -10.34
C THR A 169 7.72 5.56 -9.60
N PHE A 170 7.68 4.41 -10.26
CA PHE A 170 7.99 3.13 -9.65
C PHE A 170 8.69 2.16 -10.61
N ASP A 171 9.46 1.25 -10.04
CA ASP A 171 10.04 0.08 -10.69
C ASP A 171 10.05 -1.07 -9.68
N MET A 172 9.45 -2.20 -10.04
CA MET A 172 9.35 -3.37 -9.19
C MET A 172 9.49 -4.68 -9.97
N THR A 173 9.81 -5.75 -9.24
CA THR A 173 9.66 -7.13 -9.73
C THR A 173 8.93 -7.97 -8.72
N LEU A 174 8.21 -8.95 -9.23
CA LEU A 174 7.41 -9.89 -8.46
C LEU A 174 8.01 -11.30 -8.53
N SER A 175 7.86 -12.06 -7.46
CA SER A 175 8.19 -13.49 -7.40
C SER A 175 7.33 -14.19 -6.34
N GLY A 176 7.40 -15.52 -6.29
CA GLY A 176 6.53 -16.35 -5.46
C GLY A 176 5.56 -17.18 -6.29
N ASN A 177 4.80 -18.03 -5.61
CA ASN A 177 3.88 -18.99 -6.24
C ASN A 177 2.43 -18.85 -5.74
N GLY A 178 2.16 -17.88 -4.87
CA GLY A 178 0.84 -17.54 -4.38
C GLY A 178 0.09 -16.58 -5.28
N GLU A 179 -1.10 -16.21 -4.80
CA GLU A 179 -1.89 -15.12 -5.34
C GLU A 179 -1.80 -13.93 -4.39
N TYR A 180 -1.53 -12.76 -4.94
CA TYR A 180 -1.46 -11.50 -4.23
C TYR A 180 -1.78 -10.36 -5.19
N ASN A 181 -2.07 -9.18 -4.64
CA ASN A 181 -2.17 -7.97 -5.44
C ASN A 181 -0.95 -7.09 -5.19
N ILE A 182 -0.66 -6.24 -6.16
CA ILE A 182 0.08 -5.00 -5.93
C ILE A 182 -0.88 -3.85 -6.11
N LEU A 183 -1.18 -3.18 -5.00
CA LEU A 183 -2.12 -2.08 -4.94
C LEU A 183 -1.34 -0.79 -4.65
N THR A 184 -1.52 0.19 -5.51
CA THR A 184 -1.18 1.59 -5.20
C THR A 184 -2.47 2.32 -4.86
N GLU A 185 -2.60 2.89 -3.67
CA GLU A 185 -3.86 3.50 -3.26
C GLU A 185 -3.71 4.81 -2.47
N SER A 186 -4.81 5.57 -2.46
CA SER A 186 -4.96 6.79 -1.68
C SER A 186 -6.37 6.87 -1.11
N PHE A 187 -6.46 7.30 0.14
CA PHE A 187 -7.73 7.72 0.73
C PHE A 187 -7.93 9.22 0.55
N VAL A 188 -9.11 9.58 0.04
CA VAL A 188 -9.55 10.96 0.01
C VAL A 188 -10.57 11.20 1.12
N THR A 189 -10.53 12.38 1.72
CA THR A 189 -11.22 12.66 3.00
C THR A 189 -11.97 13.98 2.98
N ALA A 190 -12.80 14.21 4.00
CA ALA A 190 -13.61 15.42 4.10
C ALA A 190 -12.79 16.66 4.46
N ALA A 191 -11.72 16.49 5.23
CA ALA A 191 -10.90 17.56 5.76
C ALA A 191 -9.41 17.17 5.79
N ALA A 192 -8.53 18.16 5.86
CA ALA A 192 -7.10 17.94 6.01
C ALA A 192 -6.81 17.14 7.28
N LYS A 193 -5.98 16.09 7.18
CA LYS A 193 -5.61 15.22 8.31
C LYS A 193 -6.80 14.54 8.98
N ASP A 194 -7.93 14.47 8.29
CA ASP A 194 -9.03 13.60 8.66
C ASP A 194 -8.67 12.16 8.28
N PHE A 195 -9.16 11.21 9.07
CA PHE A 195 -8.97 9.78 8.88
C PHE A 195 -10.29 9.06 8.63
N SER A 196 -11.40 9.80 8.59
CA SER A 196 -12.65 9.31 8.05
C SER A 196 -12.57 9.30 6.52
N THR A 197 -12.34 8.10 5.98
CA THR A 197 -12.31 7.87 4.54
C THR A 197 -13.66 8.25 3.92
N LYS A 198 -13.63 9.13 2.90
CA LYS A 198 -14.78 9.33 2.02
C LYS A 198 -14.79 8.30 0.90
N LEU A 199 -13.62 8.08 0.30
CA LEU A 199 -13.44 7.20 -0.84
C LEU A 199 -11.99 6.70 -0.87
N GLU A 200 -11.83 5.43 -1.17
CA GLU A 200 -10.56 4.79 -1.49
C GLU A 200 -10.39 4.77 -3.01
N ILE A 201 -9.19 5.09 -3.49
CA ILE A 201 -8.87 5.12 -4.92
C ILE A 201 -7.62 4.28 -5.12
N GLY A 202 -7.79 3.14 -5.79
CA GLY A 202 -6.77 2.13 -5.97
C GLY A 202 -6.42 1.87 -7.43
N PHE A 203 -5.14 1.67 -7.69
CA PHE A 203 -4.58 1.22 -8.96
C PHE A 203 -4.00 -0.16 -8.75
N LEU A 204 -4.58 -1.16 -9.41
CA LEU A 204 -4.05 -2.53 -9.37
C LEU A 204 -2.95 -2.67 -10.41
N ASN A 205 -1.71 -2.60 -9.93
CA ASN A 205 -0.49 -2.82 -10.71
C ASN A 205 -0.24 -4.31 -10.99
N HIS A 206 -0.77 -5.18 -10.14
CA HIS A 206 -0.85 -6.63 -10.30
C HIS A 206 -2.09 -7.08 -9.52
N ALA A 207 -2.87 -8.01 -10.06
CA ALA A 207 -4.11 -8.43 -9.42
C ALA A 207 -4.30 -9.95 -9.51
N ALA A 208 -4.55 -10.56 -8.35
CA ALA A 208 -4.96 -11.94 -8.26
C ALA A 208 -6.33 -12.17 -8.95
N PRO A 209 -6.62 -13.39 -9.45
CA PRO A 209 -7.91 -13.74 -10.05
C PRO A 209 -9.16 -13.32 -9.26
N PRO A 210 -9.28 -13.54 -7.93
CA PRO A 210 -10.45 -13.08 -7.18
C PRO A 210 -10.59 -11.56 -7.15
N THR A 211 -9.48 -10.82 -7.10
CA THR A 211 -9.48 -9.35 -7.14
C THR A 211 -9.94 -8.84 -8.51
N LEU A 212 -9.50 -9.48 -9.60
CA LEU A 212 -9.99 -9.19 -10.95
C LEU A 212 -11.49 -9.41 -11.07
N SER A 213 -11.99 -10.51 -10.51
CA SER A 213 -13.43 -10.80 -10.48
C SER A 213 -14.19 -9.75 -9.69
N TYR A 214 -13.71 -9.40 -8.49
CA TYR A 214 -14.30 -8.36 -7.65
C TYR A 214 -14.37 -6.99 -8.36
N ALA A 215 -13.26 -6.55 -8.98
CA ALA A 215 -13.21 -5.29 -9.72
C ALA A 215 -14.28 -5.21 -10.82
N ARG A 216 -14.61 -6.34 -11.45
CA ARG A 216 -15.64 -6.43 -12.50
C ARG A 216 -17.08 -6.43 -11.97
N THR A 217 -17.30 -6.66 -10.68
CA THR A 217 -18.64 -6.56 -10.07
C THR A 217 -19.05 -5.12 -9.77
N GLY A 218 -18.08 -4.20 -9.73
CA GLY A 218 -18.32 -2.78 -9.48
C GLY A 218 -19.11 -2.10 -10.60
N THR A 219 -19.74 -0.98 -10.26
CA THR A 219 -20.39 -0.09 -11.24
C THR A 219 -19.32 0.56 -12.12
N ALA A 220 -19.44 0.41 -13.44
CA ALA A 220 -18.51 1.03 -14.38
C ALA A 220 -18.57 2.56 -14.33
N ILE A 221 -17.40 3.20 -14.17
CA ILE A 221 -17.22 4.65 -14.29
C ILE A 221 -16.81 5.01 -15.72
N GLY A 222 -15.96 4.18 -16.34
CA GLY A 222 -15.54 4.31 -17.73
C GLY A 222 -14.13 3.80 -17.97
N THR A 223 -13.54 4.22 -19.08
CA THR A 223 -12.15 3.97 -19.43
C THR A 223 -11.34 5.26 -19.24
N TYR A 224 -10.29 5.17 -18.45
CA TYR A 224 -9.29 6.22 -18.28
C TYR A 224 -8.08 5.90 -19.16
N VAL A 225 -7.60 6.87 -19.93
CA VAL A 225 -6.35 6.75 -20.70
C VAL A 225 -5.36 7.72 -20.10
N ASP A 226 -4.27 7.21 -19.56
CA ASP A 226 -3.30 8.04 -18.87
C ASP A 226 -2.36 8.79 -19.84
N PRO A 227 -1.54 9.75 -19.36
CA PRO A 227 -0.63 10.51 -20.21
C PRO A 227 0.43 9.65 -20.94
N ALA A 228 0.67 8.42 -20.50
CA ALA A 228 1.56 7.48 -21.18
C ALA A 228 0.82 6.64 -22.25
N GLY A 229 -0.48 6.86 -22.44
CA GLY A 229 -1.31 6.17 -23.43
C GLY A 229 -1.84 4.81 -22.97
N ARG A 230 -1.68 4.45 -21.69
CA ARG A 230 -2.18 3.18 -21.15
C ARG A 230 -3.65 3.28 -20.82
N SER A 231 -4.39 2.19 -21.02
CA SER A 231 -5.83 2.12 -20.80
C SER A 231 -6.15 1.47 -19.47
N TRP A 232 -7.05 2.09 -18.71
CA TRP A 232 -7.50 1.65 -17.39
C TRP A 232 -9.02 1.50 -17.39
N THR A 233 -9.50 0.31 -17.03
CA THR A 233 -10.93 0.12 -16.72
C THR A 233 -11.18 0.65 -15.31
N VAL A 234 -12.14 1.56 -15.17
CA VAL A 234 -12.44 2.19 -13.88
C VAL A 234 -13.82 1.76 -13.41
N THR A 235 -13.89 1.14 -12.23
CA THR A 235 -15.14 0.70 -11.59
C THR A 235 -15.21 1.21 -10.16
N LYS A 236 -16.43 1.26 -9.61
CA LYS A 236 -16.69 1.58 -8.20
C LYS A 236 -17.46 0.44 -7.56
N ALA A 237 -16.89 -0.12 -6.49
CA ALA A 237 -17.54 -1.08 -5.63
C ALA A 237 -17.56 -0.49 -4.20
N ASP A 238 -18.75 -0.25 -3.66
CA ASP A 238 -18.95 0.47 -2.40
C ASP A 238 -18.21 1.81 -2.34
N ALA A 239 -17.28 1.97 -1.39
CA ALA A 239 -16.46 3.17 -1.22
C ALA A 239 -15.06 3.03 -1.86
N PHE A 240 -14.86 2.05 -2.74
CA PHE A 240 -13.60 1.82 -3.43
C PHE A 240 -13.74 2.05 -4.94
N VAL A 241 -12.89 2.92 -5.49
CA VAL A 241 -12.72 3.12 -6.93
C VAL A 241 -11.47 2.39 -7.39
N ILE A 242 -11.63 1.52 -8.36
CA ILE A 242 -10.60 0.59 -8.82
C ILE A 242 -10.21 0.96 -10.24
N PHE A 243 -8.93 1.23 -10.46
CA PHE A 243 -8.30 1.37 -11.77
C PHE A 243 -7.59 0.06 -12.11
N LEU A 244 -8.08 -0.63 -13.13
CA LEU A 244 -7.53 -1.90 -13.60
C LEU A 244 -6.82 -1.71 -14.96
N HIS A 245 -5.51 -1.92 -14.98
CA HIS A 245 -4.66 -1.75 -16.16
C HIS A 245 -4.97 -2.80 -17.23
N GLU A 246 -5.37 -2.38 -18.43
CA GLU A 246 -5.59 -3.22 -19.63
C GLU A 246 -6.32 -4.56 -19.38
N GLY A 247 -7.33 -4.55 -18.51
CA GLY A 247 -8.11 -5.76 -18.18
C GLY A 247 -7.48 -6.70 -17.15
N GLY A 248 -6.40 -6.26 -16.51
CA GLY A 248 -5.69 -6.96 -15.44
C GLY A 248 -4.26 -7.35 -15.77
N THR A 249 -3.62 -6.71 -16.75
CA THR A 249 -2.21 -6.97 -17.05
C THR A 249 -1.31 -6.27 -16.03
N ASP A 250 -0.17 -6.90 -15.74
CA ASP A 250 0.79 -6.33 -14.81
C ASP A 250 1.41 -5.03 -15.36
N LEU A 251 1.48 -4.03 -14.50
CA LEU A 251 2.21 -2.80 -14.71
C LEU A 251 3.21 -2.63 -13.56
N LEU A 252 4.44 -3.12 -13.78
CA LEU A 252 5.50 -3.19 -12.77
C LEU A 252 6.54 -2.07 -12.86
N SER A 253 6.43 -1.18 -13.84
CA SER A 253 7.29 -0.01 -13.93
C SER A 253 6.61 1.15 -14.66
N GLY A 254 6.95 2.38 -14.31
CA GLY A 254 6.53 3.58 -15.00
C GLY A 254 6.14 4.70 -14.05
N THR A 255 5.28 5.60 -14.52
CA THR A 255 4.75 6.71 -13.72
C THR A 255 3.24 6.67 -13.71
N LEU A 256 2.59 6.73 -12.54
CA LEU A 256 1.16 7.00 -12.41
C LEU A 256 0.96 8.51 -12.22
N ASP A 257 0.17 9.15 -13.09
CA ASP A 257 -0.29 10.52 -12.90
C ASP A 257 -1.63 10.49 -12.13
N ILE A 258 -1.53 10.46 -10.81
CA ILE A 258 -2.70 10.34 -9.92
C ILE A 258 -3.53 11.62 -9.97
N LYS A 259 -2.91 12.79 -10.20
CA LYS A 259 -3.65 14.04 -10.40
C LYS A 259 -4.57 13.94 -11.61
N ASP A 260 -4.07 13.45 -12.73
CA ASP A 260 -4.86 13.29 -13.95
C ASP A 260 -5.99 12.25 -13.77
N ALA A 261 -5.72 11.15 -13.05
CA ALA A 261 -6.75 10.20 -12.65
C ALA A 261 -7.84 10.83 -11.75
N PHE A 262 -7.47 11.70 -10.80
CA PHE A 262 -8.45 12.46 -10.01
C PHE A 262 -9.26 13.43 -10.89
N ALA A 263 -8.64 14.09 -11.86
CA ALA A 263 -9.35 14.94 -12.81
C ALA A 263 -10.37 14.15 -13.64
N PHE A 264 -10.02 12.92 -14.06
CA PHE A 264 -10.96 12.00 -14.68
C PHE A 264 -12.15 11.69 -13.77
N LEU A 265 -11.91 11.37 -12.49
CA LEU A 265 -12.98 11.08 -11.53
C LEU A 265 -13.88 12.30 -11.25
N VAL A 266 -13.30 13.52 -11.21
CA VAL A 266 -14.07 14.76 -11.11
C VAL A 266 -14.94 14.97 -12.34
N ALA A 267 -14.39 14.78 -13.54
CA ALA A 267 -15.15 14.89 -14.79
C ALA A 267 -16.31 13.86 -14.89
N ARG A 268 -16.20 12.74 -14.17
CA ARG A 268 -17.24 11.71 -14.06
C ARG A 268 -18.20 11.93 -12.89
N GLY A 269 -18.03 12.98 -12.11
CA GLY A 269 -18.87 13.29 -10.94
C GLY A 269 -18.68 12.32 -9.76
N VAL A 270 -17.61 11.52 -9.77
CA VAL A 270 -17.27 10.60 -8.67
C VAL A 270 -16.59 11.36 -7.53
N LEU A 271 -15.78 12.36 -7.88
CA LEU A 271 -15.17 13.31 -6.96
C LEU A 271 -15.71 14.72 -7.23
N THR A 272 -15.68 15.57 -6.21
CA THR A 272 -16.03 16.99 -6.35
C THR A 272 -14.80 17.87 -6.57
N GLY A 273 -13.62 17.40 -6.15
CA GLY A 273 -12.38 18.17 -6.11
C GLY A 273 -12.15 18.89 -4.76
N GLU A 274 -13.15 18.90 -3.88
CA GLU A 274 -13.06 19.46 -2.52
C GLU A 274 -12.52 18.46 -1.50
N GLU A 275 -12.42 17.18 -1.87
CA GLU A 275 -11.82 16.16 -1.02
C GLU A 275 -10.32 16.43 -0.82
N TRP A 276 -9.80 15.99 0.32
CA TRP A 276 -8.40 16.17 0.66
C TRP A 276 -7.60 14.90 0.37
N PHE A 277 -6.47 15.09 -0.33
CA PHE A 277 -5.42 14.10 -0.46
C PHE A 277 -4.50 14.18 0.77
N ASN A 278 -4.37 13.06 1.49
CA ASN A 278 -3.52 12.97 2.68
C ASN A 278 -2.28 12.11 2.49
N GLY A 279 -2.20 11.29 1.44
CA GLY A 279 -1.08 10.39 1.23
C GLY A 279 -1.42 9.28 0.25
N VAL A 280 -0.38 8.58 -0.20
CA VAL A 280 -0.48 7.46 -1.15
C VAL A 280 0.41 6.33 -0.68
N THR A 281 0.03 5.10 -0.97
CA THR A 281 0.82 3.90 -0.70
C THR A 281 1.02 3.08 -1.95
N THR A 282 2.03 2.23 -1.92
CA THR A 282 2.10 1.05 -2.78
C THR A 282 2.53 -0.14 -1.93
N GLY A 283 1.93 -1.30 -2.18
CA GLY A 283 2.16 -2.46 -1.33
C GLY A 283 1.62 -3.75 -1.90
N LEU A 284 1.84 -4.81 -1.14
CA LEU A 284 1.44 -6.18 -1.44
C LEU A 284 0.26 -6.57 -0.56
N GLU A 285 -0.81 -7.07 -1.18
CA GLU A 285 -1.97 -7.66 -0.50
C GLU A 285 -1.99 -9.18 -0.70
N PRO A 286 -1.63 -9.99 0.32
CA PRO A 286 -1.63 -11.43 0.16
C PRO A 286 -3.06 -12.00 0.08
N VAL A 287 -3.32 -12.85 -0.91
CA VAL A 287 -4.60 -13.55 -1.09
C VAL A 287 -4.50 -15.02 -0.69
N LYS A 288 -3.48 -15.74 -1.15
CA LYS A 288 -3.15 -17.11 -0.70
C LYS A 288 -1.74 -17.49 -1.10
N GLY A 289 -1.08 -18.36 -0.35
CA GLY A 289 0.29 -18.80 -0.67
C GLY A 289 1.32 -17.67 -0.47
N SER A 290 2.44 -17.71 -1.21
CA SER A 290 3.57 -16.80 -1.00
C SER A 290 3.78 -15.79 -2.13
N GLY A 291 4.13 -14.55 -1.77
CA GLY A 291 4.42 -13.47 -2.71
C GLY A 291 5.56 -12.59 -2.24
N VAL A 292 6.35 -12.09 -3.18
CA VAL A 292 7.43 -11.13 -2.91
C VAL A 292 7.41 -10.02 -3.95
N ALA A 293 7.35 -8.78 -3.49
CA ALA A 293 7.55 -7.57 -4.29
C ALA A 293 8.88 -6.93 -3.93
N THR A 294 9.78 -6.80 -4.91
CA THR A 294 11.00 -5.99 -4.79
C THR A 294 10.75 -4.64 -5.46
N ILE A 295 10.65 -3.58 -4.66
CA ILE A 295 10.50 -2.19 -5.10
C ILE A 295 11.89 -1.60 -5.23
N ARG A 296 12.41 -1.49 -6.46
CA ARG A 296 13.71 -0.87 -6.74
C ARG A 296 13.62 0.64 -6.70
N GLN A 297 12.53 1.18 -7.21
CA GLN A 297 12.30 2.62 -7.22
C GLN A 297 10.87 2.90 -6.77
N TRP A 298 10.71 3.88 -5.89
CA TRP A 298 9.42 4.47 -5.57
C TRP A 298 9.59 5.94 -5.15
N ASN A 299 9.06 6.85 -5.96
CA ASN A 299 9.19 8.28 -5.73
C ASN A 299 7.86 8.99 -5.99
N VAL A 300 7.51 9.94 -5.11
CA VAL A 300 6.26 10.71 -5.21
C VAL A 300 6.61 12.17 -5.45
N ALA A 301 6.12 12.73 -6.56
CA ALA A 301 6.17 14.15 -6.83
C ALA A 301 4.85 14.78 -6.38
N TYR A 302 4.92 15.73 -5.44
CA TYR A 302 3.75 16.32 -4.80
C TYR A 302 3.89 17.83 -4.62
N ASN A 303 2.91 18.59 -5.15
CA ASN A 303 2.78 20.04 -4.95
C ASN A 303 1.34 20.50 -5.16
#